data_AF-A0A4Q5Y1E9-F1
#
_entry.id   AF-A0A4Q5Y1E9-F1
#
_cell.length_a   1.000
_cell.length_b   1.000
_cell.length_c   1.000
_cell.angle_alpha   90.00
_cell.angle_beta   90.00
_cell.angle_gamma   90.00
#
_symmetry.space_group_name_H-M   'P 1'
#
loop_
_entity.id
_entity.type
_entity.pdbx_description
1 polymer ?
#
loop_
_entity_poly.entity_id
_entity_poly.type
_entity_poly.pdbx_seq_one_letter_code
_entity_poly.pdbx_strand_id
1 'polypeptide(L)'
;ANDHSIAVQYAAAALALDTGSITGFTVTKKSIDARGKKVFILLTANIYVNEPFHPRTHTPVNFTDVRSVQHQVVIIGAGPAGLFAALKLIENGIRPVILERGKDVRSRRRDLAALNKDGVVNPESNYCFGEGGAGTYSDGKLYTRSTKRGDLARILGLLHQFGAPENILYDAHPHIGTNKLPQIITEMRRQIEDAGGLFLFEQKVTDFKLSDGVIKGVITASGDTFTGDAVILATGHSARDMFILLDSKKILVEAKPFALGVRIEHPQELIDTIQYHCPVRDVMLPPASYSLVQQVQDRGVFSFCMCPGGIIAPASTAPGEIVVNGWSPSKRNNPFANSGM
;
A
#
# COMPACT_ATOMS: atom_id res chain seq x y z
N ALA A 1 9.38 10.14 27.85
CA ALA A 1 8.48 9.41 28.75
C ALA A 1 7.71 8.40 27.89
N ASN A 2 7.50 7.17 28.37
CA ASN A 2 6.81 6.12 27.59
C ASN A 2 5.35 6.53 27.34
N ASP A 3 4.85 6.47 26.10
CA ASP A 3 3.45 6.75 25.71
C ASP A 3 2.44 6.14 26.67
N HIS A 4 2.73 4.93 27.15
CA HIS A 4 1.91 4.18 28.10
C HIS A 4 1.70 4.91 29.44
N SER A 5 2.75 5.52 29.99
CA SER A 5 2.65 6.23 31.28
C SER A 5 1.78 7.48 31.19
N ILE A 6 1.84 8.19 30.06
CA ILE A 6 1.04 9.38 29.82
C ILE A 6 -0.42 8.98 29.60
N ALA A 7 -0.67 7.97 28.77
CA ALA A 7 -2.03 7.50 28.51
C ALA A 7 -2.76 7.05 29.79
N VAL A 8 -2.08 6.33 30.69
CA VAL A 8 -2.64 5.91 31.99
C VAL A 8 -2.97 7.11 32.87
N GLN A 9 -2.09 8.12 32.95
CA GLN A 9 -2.35 9.33 33.73
C GLN A 9 -3.57 10.10 33.22
N TYR A 10 -3.69 10.28 31.91
CA TYR A 10 -4.84 10.96 31.31
C TYR A 10 -6.13 10.15 31.49
N ALA A 11 -6.08 8.82 31.37
CA ALA A 11 -7.23 7.95 31.60
C ALA A 11 -7.72 8.01 33.05
N ALA A 12 -6.79 7.90 34.02
CA ALA A 12 -7.09 8.01 35.45
C ALA A 12 -7.74 9.36 35.78
N ALA A 13 -7.15 10.46 35.30
CA ALA A 13 -7.69 11.80 35.49
C ALA A 13 -9.08 11.99 34.86
N ALA A 14 -9.29 11.48 33.64
CA ALA A 14 -10.57 11.58 32.93
C ALA A 14 -11.69 10.77 33.61
N LEU A 15 -11.34 9.66 34.28
CA LEU A 15 -12.28 8.80 35.00
C LEU A 15 -12.40 9.15 36.50
N ALA A 16 -11.65 10.15 36.98
CA ALA A 16 -11.53 10.48 38.40
C ALA A 16 -11.11 9.27 39.28
N LEU A 17 -10.19 8.47 38.77
CA LEU A 17 -9.63 7.28 39.44
C LEU A 17 -8.14 7.49 39.75
N ASP A 18 -7.59 6.67 40.64
CA ASP A 18 -6.14 6.57 40.80
C ASP A 18 -5.53 5.80 39.62
N THR A 19 -4.31 6.16 39.25
CA THR A 19 -3.51 5.47 38.23
C THR A 19 -3.37 3.97 38.48
N GLY A 20 -3.35 3.54 39.75
CA GLY A 20 -3.32 2.12 40.11
C GLY A 20 -4.59 1.35 39.77
N SER A 21 -5.72 2.04 39.55
CA SER A 21 -6.98 1.41 39.13
C SER A 21 -7.01 1.07 37.63
N ILE A 22 -6.12 1.69 36.84
CA ILE A 22 -6.04 1.45 35.39
C ILE A 22 -5.16 0.24 35.14
N THR A 23 -5.78 -0.89 34.83
CA THR A 23 -5.09 -2.17 34.62
C THR A 23 -4.57 -2.34 33.19
N GLY A 24 -5.10 -1.56 32.25
CA GLY A 24 -4.60 -1.49 30.87
C GLY A 24 -5.45 -0.60 29.97
N PHE A 25 -5.01 -0.44 28.72
CA PHE A 25 -5.78 0.26 27.70
C PHE A 25 -5.51 -0.28 26.30
N THR A 26 -6.45 -0.06 25.38
CA THR A 26 -6.28 -0.32 23.95
C THR A 26 -6.69 0.90 23.15
N VAL A 27 -5.75 1.47 22.40
CA VAL A 27 -6.03 2.60 21.50
C VAL A 27 -6.90 2.11 20.35
N THR A 28 -8.06 2.73 20.17
CA THR A 28 -8.99 2.47 19.06
C THR A 28 -8.87 3.51 17.95
N LYS A 29 -8.38 4.72 18.27
CA LYS A 29 -8.08 5.76 17.29
C LYS A 29 -6.95 6.66 17.77
N LYS A 30 -6.04 7.03 16.88
CA LYS A 30 -4.99 8.05 17.10
C LYS A 30 -4.99 9.06 15.96
N SER A 31 -5.07 10.34 16.28
CA SER A 31 -4.98 11.45 15.31
C SER A 31 -4.20 12.62 15.88
N ILE A 32 -3.82 13.56 15.02
CA ILE A 32 -3.11 14.78 15.40
C ILE A 32 -3.99 15.98 15.01
N ASP A 33 -4.22 16.87 15.97
CA ASP A 33 -4.79 18.19 15.72
C ASP A 33 -3.69 19.24 15.83
N ALA A 34 -3.31 19.79 14.68
CA ALA A 34 -2.27 20.81 14.57
C ALA A 34 -2.83 22.14 14.03
N ARG A 35 -4.14 22.41 14.20
CA ARG A 35 -4.78 23.63 13.70
C ARG A 35 -4.48 24.86 14.55
N GLY A 36 -4.20 24.67 15.84
CA GLY A 36 -3.85 25.73 16.78
C GLY A 36 -2.36 25.75 17.09
N LYS A 37 -1.89 26.80 17.78
CA LYS A 37 -0.48 26.93 18.21
C LYS A 37 0.03 25.75 19.03
N LYS A 38 -0.86 25.13 19.83
CA LYS A 38 -0.57 23.92 20.58
C LYS A 38 -1.07 22.71 19.80
N VAL A 39 -0.18 21.81 19.46
CA VAL A 39 -0.49 20.55 18.80
C VAL A 39 -1.00 19.54 19.82
N PHE A 40 -2.08 18.82 19.48
CA PHE A 40 -2.65 17.77 20.31
C PHE A 40 -2.54 16.42 19.60
N ILE A 41 -2.08 15.40 20.33
CA ILE A 41 -2.27 14.01 19.95
C ILE A 41 -3.58 13.56 20.59
N LEU A 42 -4.57 13.25 19.77
CA LEU A 42 -5.89 12.80 20.22
C LEU A 42 -5.94 11.28 20.19
N LEU A 43 -6.26 10.69 21.34
CA LEU A 43 -6.44 9.25 21.51
C LEU A 43 -7.89 8.94 21.87
N THR A 44 -8.46 7.95 21.19
CA THR A 44 -9.63 7.22 21.67
C THR A 44 -9.14 5.85 22.11
N ALA A 45 -9.51 5.42 23.32
CA ALA A 45 -9.05 4.16 23.88
C ALA A 45 -10.14 3.50 24.71
N ASN A 46 -10.14 2.17 24.71
CA ASN A 46 -10.84 1.37 25.69
C ASN A 46 -9.94 1.26 26.92
N ILE A 47 -10.48 1.53 28.11
CA ILE A 47 -9.75 1.52 29.37
C ILE A 47 -10.26 0.36 30.21
N TYR A 48 -9.35 -0.44 30.76
CA TYR A 48 -9.66 -1.54 31.67
C TYR A 48 -9.43 -1.03 33.10
N VAL A 49 -10.43 -1.20 33.96
CA VAL A 49 -10.43 -0.67 35.33
C VAL A 49 -10.67 -1.79 36.32
N ASN A 50 -9.70 -2.04 37.20
CA ASN A 50 -9.77 -3.11 38.21
C ASN A 50 -10.14 -4.49 37.64
N GLU A 51 -9.84 -4.73 36.37
CA GLU A 51 -10.13 -5.96 35.65
C GLU A 51 -8.89 -6.41 34.85
N PRO A 52 -8.76 -7.68 34.46
CA PRO A 52 -7.64 -8.13 33.64
C PRO A 52 -7.56 -7.34 32.32
N PHE A 53 -6.37 -6.84 31.98
CA PHE A 53 -6.15 -6.24 30.67
C PHE A 53 -6.25 -7.30 29.57
N HIS A 54 -7.12 -7.06 28.59
CA HIS A 54 -7.19 -7.85 27.37
C HIS A 54 -6.55 -7.09 26.21
N PRO A 55 -5.41 -7.58 25.68
CA PRO A 55 -4.77 -6.95 24.52
C PRO A 55 -5.69 -7.04 23.30
N ARG A 56 -5.47 -6.14 22.33
CA ARG A 56 -6.19 -6.18 21.06
C ARG A 56 -6.05 -7.56 20.44
N THR A 57 -7.17 -8.26 20.27
CA THR A 57 -7.22 -9.50 19.51
C THR A 57 -7.62 -9.18 18.08
N HIS A 58 -6.91 -9.76 17.12
CA HIS A 58 -7.29 -9.77 15.71
C HIS A 58 -7.65 -11.21 15.36
N THR A 59 -8.90 -11.46 14.99
CA THR A 59 -9.31 -12.79 14.51
C THR A 59 -8.65 -13.03 13.15
N PRO A 60 -7.70 -13.98 13.04
CA PRO A 60 -7.04 -14.21 11.78
C PRO A 60 -8.04 -14.78 10.77
N VAL A 61 -7.91 -14.34 9.52
CA VAL A 61 -8.61 -14.97 8.40
C VAL A 61 -7.88 -16.27 8.10
N ASN A 62 -8.60 -17.39 8.19
CA ASN A 62 -8.09 -18.69 7.81
C ASN A 62 -8.31 -18.91 6.32
N PHE A 63 -7.24 -19.30 5.62
CA PHE A 63 -7.29 -19.60 4.19
C PHE A 63 -7.36 -21.11 4.00
N THR A 64 -8.42 -21.58 3.35
CA THR A 64 -8.62 -23.00 3.07
C THR A 64 -7.70 -23.49 1.96
N ASP A 65 -7.31 -24.76 2.02
CA ASP A 65 -6.56 -25.39 0.95
C ASP A 65 -7.41 -25.56 -0.32
N VAL A 66 -6.99 -24.95 -1.41
CA VAL A 66 -7.62 -24.96 -2.73
C VAL A 66 -6.79 -25.72 -3.77
N ARG A 67 -5.85 -26.60 -3.38
CA ARG A 67 -5.03 -27.37 -4.35
C ARG A 67 -5.87 -28.34 -5.19
N SER A 68 -6.89 -28.94 -4.61
CA SER A 68 -7.72 -29.98 -5.22
C SER A 68 -9.04 -29.48 -5.82
N VAL A 69 -9.31 -28.18 -5.78
CA VAL A 69 -10.54 -27.62 -6.34
C VAL A 69 -10.46 -27.53 -7.86
N GLN A 70 -11.59 -27.71 -8.53
CA GLN A 70 -11.67 -27.67 -9.99
C GLN A 70 -11.73 -26.24 -10.54
N HIS A 71 -12.31 -25.32 -9.77
CA HIS A 71 -12.50 -23.94 -10.22
C HIS A 71 -11.23 -23.11 -10.03
N GLN A 72 -10.79 -22.45 -11.11
CA GLN A 72 -9.60 -21.62 -11.06
C GLN A 72 -9.77 -20.31 -11.83
N VAL A 73 -9.14 -19.26 -11.33
CA VAL A 73 -9.18 -17.92 -11.91
C VAL A 73 -7.76 -17.45 -12.16
N VAL A 74 -7.49 -17.00 -13.38
CA VAL A 74 -6.20 -16.42 -13.74
C VAL A 74 -6.20 -14.94 -13.34
N ILE A 75 -5.19 -14.52 -12.59
CA ILE A 75 -4.98 -13.12 -12.19
C ILE A 75 -3.73 -12.62 -12.91
N ILE A 76 -3.86 -11.53 -13.67
CA ILE A 76 -2.73 -10.89 -14.32
C ILE A 76 -2.27 -9.70 -13.49
N GLY A 77 -1.12 -9.84 -12.85
CA GLY A 77 -0.49 -8.83 -12.00
C GLY A 77 -0.59 -9.15 -10.50
N ALA A 78 0.54 -9.01 -9.82
CA ALA A 78 0.71 -9.26 -8.39
C ALA A 78 0.76 -7.95 -7.57
N GLY A 79 0.10 -6.89 -8.04
CA GLY A 79 -0.14 -5.68 -7.25
C GLY A 79 -1.15 -5.89 -6.12
N PRO A 80 -1.47 -4.86 -5.31
CA PRO A 80 -2.45 -4.98 -4.24
C PRO A 80 -3.80 -5.55 -4.70
N ALA A 81 -4.31 -5.11 -5.86
CA ALA A 81 -5.56 -5.63 -6.42
C ALA A 81 -5.50 -7.14 -6.69
N GLY A 82 -4.40 -7.63 -7.29
CA GLY A 82 -4.23 -9.06 -7.59
C GLY A 82 -4.05 -9.91 -6.34
N LEU A 83 -3.24 -9.43 -5.38
CA LEU A 83 -3.00 -10.13 -4.12
C LEU A 83 -4.29 -10.26 -3.28
N PHE A 84 -5.05 -9.18 -3.12
CA PHE A 84 -6.31 -9.24 -2.38
C PHE A 84 -7.40 -10.01 -3.14
N ALA A 85 -7.41 -9.99 -4.48
CA ALA A 85 -8.28 -10.85 -5.27
C ALA A 85 -7.94 -12.34 -5.05
N ALA A 86 -6.66 -12.71 -5.05
CA ALA A 86 -6.22 -14.08 -4.80
C ALA A 86 -6.65 -14.57 -3.40
N LEU A 87 -6.38 -13.80 -2.35
CA LEU A 87 -6.82 -14.12 -0.99
C LEU A 87 -8.34 -14.31 -0.92
N LYS A 88 -9.10 -13.42 -1.59
CA LYS A 88 -10.56 -13.51 -1.60
C LYS A 88 -11.08 -14.72 -2.37
N LEU A 89 -10.43 -15.12 -3.47
CA LEU A 89 -10.80 -16.33 -4.20
C LEU A 89 -10.59 -17.58 -3.35
N ILE A 90 -9.47 -17.64 -2.62
CA ILE A 90 -9.16 -18.76 -1.71
C ILE A 90 -10.22 -18.88 -0.61
N GLU A 91 -10.64 -17.77 0.00
CA GLU A 91 -11.76 -17.76 0.97
C GLU A 91 -13.08 -18.28 0.39
N ASN A 92 -13.25 -18.24 -0.93
CA ASN A 92 -14.43 -18.77 -1.64
C ASN A 92 -14.18 -20.16 -2.23
N GLY A 93 -13.07 -20.83 -1.90
CA GLY A 93 -12.77 -22.16 -2.41
C GLY A 93 -12.38 -22.19 -3.90
N ILE A 94 -11.88 -21.08 -4.45
CA ILE A 94 -11.46 -20.96 -5.85
C ILE A 94 -9.95 -20.82 -5.90
N ARG A 95 -9.30 -21.58 -6.77
CA ARG A 95 -7.84 -21.57 -6.92
C ARG A 95 -7.36 -20.38 -7.75
N PRO A 96 -6.55 -19.45 -7.20
CA PRO A 96 -5.98 -18.38 -8.00
C PRO A 96 -4.71 -18.86 -8.73
N VAL A 97 -4.55 -18.45 -9.99
CA VAL A 97 -3.32 -18.56 -10.77
C VAL A 97 -2.81 -17.16 -11.07
N ILE A 98 -1.81 -16.68 -10.32
CA ILE A 98 -1.26 -15.33 -10.44
C ILE A 98 -0.08 -15.36 -11.40
N LEU A 99 -0.15 -14.53 -12.44
CA LEU A 99 0.91 -14.29 -13.41
C LEU A 99 1.44 -12.87 -13.22
N GLU A 100 2.68 -12.74 -12.77
CA GLU A 100 3.37 -11.46 -12.62
C GLU A 100 4.47 -11.34 -13.67
N ARG A 101 4.47 -10.23 -14.42
CA ARG A 101 5.48 -9.98 -15.46
C ARG A 101 6.88 -9.74 -14.89
N GLY A 102 6.95 -9.16 -13.70
CA GLY A 102 8.21 -8.86 -13.05
C GLY A 102 8.67 -9.93 -12.07
N LYS A 103 9.70 -9.57 -11.30
CA LYS A 103 10.41 -10.49 -10.41
C LYS A 103 9.85 -10.48 -8.99
N ASP A 104 10.25 -11.49 -8.22
CA ASP A 104 10.09 -11.51 -6.76
C ASP A 104 10.74 -10.29 -6.10
N VAL A 105 10.27 -9.93 -4.90
CA VAL A 105 10.71 -8.76 -4.13
C VAL A 105 12.24 -8.72 -3.96
N ARG A 106 12.91 -9.85 -3.73
CA ARG A 106 14.36 -9.86 -3.47
C ARG A 106 15.13 -9.58 -4.76
N SER A 107 14.75 -10.23 -5.86
CA SER A 107 15.39 -10.03 -7.15
C SER A 107 15.11 -8.64 -7.71
N ARG A 108 13.87 -8.15 -7.59
CA ARG A 108 13.43 -6.81 -8.01
C ARG A 108 14.25 -5.70 -7.35
N ARG A 109 14.66 -5.86 -6.09
CA ARG A 109 15.51 -4.89 -5.38
C ARG A 109 16.83 -4.59 -6.11
N ARG A 110 17.40 -5.57 -6.82
CA ARG A 110 18.64 -5.39 -7.60
C ARG A 110 18.40 -4.48 -8.81
N ASP A 111 17.31 -4.71 -9.54
CA ASP A 111 16.93 -3.86 -10.67
C ASP A 111 16.63 -2.42 -10.22
N LEU A 112 15.97 -2.25 -9.06
CA LEU A 112 15.75 -0.93 -8.47
C LEU A 112 17.05 -0.24 -8.06
N ALA A 113 18.03 -0.97 -7.54
CA ALA A 113 19.33 -0.39 -7.21
C ALA A 113 20.05 0.13 -8.46
N ALA A 114 20.04 -0.64 -9.56
CA ALA A 114 20.60 -0.23 -10.85
C ALA A 114 19.85 0.99 -11.43
N LEU A 115 18.53 1.03 -11.33
CA LEU A 115 17.73 2.19 -11.75
C LEU A 115 18.06 3.46 -10.95
N ASN A 116 18.13 3.35 -9.63
CA ASN A 116 18.41 4.50 -8.76
C ASN A 116 19.85 5.01 -8.89
N LYS A 117 20.82 4.10 -9.06
CA LYS A 117 22.25 4.45 -9.07
C LYS A 117 22.76 4.80 -10.46
N ASP A 118 22.40 3.99 -11.46
CA ASP A 118 23.00 4.02 -12.79
C ASP A 118 22.00 4.46 -13.87
N GLY A 119 20.73 4.70 -13.51
CA GLY A 119 19.67 5.08 -14.45
C GLY A 119 19.21 3.95 -15.37
N VAL A 120 19.64 2.71 -15.11
CA VAL A 120 19.35 1.55 -15.96
C VAL A 120 17.93 1.05 -15.68
N VAL A 121 17.03 1.25 -16.65
CA VAL A 121 15.65 0.78 -16.58
C VAL A 121 15.53 -0.64 -17.11
N ASN A 122 15.12 -1.58 -16.26
CA ASN A 122 14.62 -2.88 -16.71
C ASN A 122 13.10 -2.76 -17.00
N PRO A 123 12.65 -2.94 -18.25
CA PRO A 123 11.24 -2.75 -18.62
C PRO A 123 10.26 -3.69 -17.92
N GLU A 124 10.74 -4.83 -17.41
CA GLU A 124 9.92 -5.87 -16.80
C GLU A 124 10.11 -5.93 -15.27
N SER A 125 11.08 -5.21 -14.70
CA SER A 125 11.36 -5.20 -13.25
C SER A 125 11.79 -3.81 -12.79
N ASN A 126 10.85 -3.04 -12.26
CA ASN A 126 11.03 -1.63 -11.90
C ASN A 126 10.05 -1.23 -10.79
N TYR A 127 9.88 0.07 -10.49
CA TYR A 127 8.96 0.50 -9.43
C TYR A 127 7.49 0.16 -9.72
N CYS A 128 7.11 -0.12 -10.96
CA CYS A 128 5.74 -0.49 -11.32
C CYS A 128 5.53 -2.01 -11.40
N PHE A 129 6.51 -2.76 -11.89
CA PHE A 129 6.37 -4.19 -12.20
C PHE A 129 7.19 -5.11 -11.29
N GLY A 130 6.62 -6.27 -10.96
CA GLY A 130 7.12 -7.26 -10.01
C GLY A 130 6.27 -7.39 -8.75
N GLU A 131 6.70 -8.25 -7.83
CA GLU A 131 5.92 -8.66 -6.65
C GLU A 131 5.43 -7.46 -5.82
N GLY A 132 4.13 -7.42 -5.53
CA GLY A 132 3.42 -6.32 -4.85
C GLY A 132 3.19 -5.06 -5.69
N GLY A 133 3.57 -5.09 -6.98
CA GLY A 133 3.35 -4.01 -7.96
C GLY A 133 3.93 -2.67 -7.53
N ALA A 134 3.25 -1.58 -7.86
CA ALA A 134 3.65 -0.22 -7.50
C ALA A 134 3.60 0.08 -6.00
N GLY A 135 2.96 -0.78 -5.20
CA GLY A 135 2.81 -0.58 -3.76
C GLY A 135 4.07 -0.91 -2.96
N THR A 136 4.86 -1.89 -3.39
CA THR A 136 5.94 -2.53 -2.60
C THR A 136 6.99 -1.55 -2.10
N TYR A 137 7.48 -0.67 -2.97
CA TYR A 137 8.55 0.28 -2.65
C TYR A 137 8.01 1.70 -2.53
N SER A 138 7.02 1.88 -1.67
CA SER A 138 6.35 3.14 -1.42
C SER A 138 6.38 3.53 0.07
N ASP A 139 5.92 4.72 0.41
CA ASP A 139 5.62 5.08 1.81
C ASP A 139 4.51 4.18 2.42
N GLY A 140 3.71 3.52 1.58
CA GLY A 140 2.68 2.59 2.03
C GLY A 140 1.57 3.28 2.81
N LYS A 141 1.09 4.44 2.34
CA LYS A 141 -0.05 5.17 2.91
C LYS A 141 -1.33 4.36 2.72
N LEU A 142 -2.06 4.10 3.80
CA LEU A 142 -3.24 3.19 3.80
C LEU A 142 -4.56 3.91 4.09
N TYR A 143 -4.61 5.23 3.95
CA TYR A 143 -5.86 6.00 4.05
C TYR A 143 -6.39 6.35 2.67
N THR A 144 -7.72 6.47 2.56
CA THR A 144 -8.40 6.88 1.33
C THR A 144 -9.33 8.05 1.60
N ARG A 145 -9.40 8.98 0.64
CA ARG A 145 -10.41 10.05 0.60
C ARG A 145 -11.65 9.66 -0.20
N SER A 146 -11.65 8.48 -0.83
CA SER A 146 -12.79 7.97 -1.58
C SER A 146 -13.93 7.58 -0.63
N THR A 147 -15.13 8.05 -0.95
CA THR A 147 -16.37 7.62 -0.29
C THR A 147 -16.78 6.22 -0.76
N LYS A 148 -16.47 5.86 -2.01
CA LYS A 148 -16.57 4.49 -2.53
C LYS A 148 -15.36 3.70 -2.06
N ARG A 149 -15.49 3.08 -0.89
CA ARG A 149 -14.47 2.23 -0.28
C ARG A 149 -15.10 0.91 0.18
N GLY A 150 -14.35 -0.17 0.01
CA GLY A 150 -14.72 -1.46 0.58
C GLY A 150 -14.47 -1.50 2.09
N ASP A 151 -14.39 -2.71 2.63
CA ASP A 151 -14.10 -2.93 4.05
C ASP A 151 -12.64 -2.62 4.39
N LEU A 152 -12.38 -1.38 4.82
CA LEU A 152 -11.05 -0.92 5.20
C LEU A 152 -10.50 -1.68 6.41
N ALA A 153 -11.34 -1.93 7.42
CA ALA A 153 -10.93 -2.62 8.64
C ALA A 153 -10.39 -4.00 8.33
N ARG A 154 -11.06 -4.73 7.43
CA ARG A 154 -10.62 -6.04 6.97
C ARG A 154 -9.29 -5.99 6.20
N ILE A 155 -9.09 -5.01 5.33
CA ILE A 155 -7.83 -4.86 4.58
C ILE A 155 -6.65 -4.56 5.52
N LEU A 156 -6.84 -3.64 6.47
CA LEU A 156 -5.82 -3.32 7.47
C LEU A 156 -5.55 -4.53 8.39
N GLY A 157 -6.60 -5.27 8.77
CA GLY A 157 -6.50 -6.51 9.53
C GLY A 157 -5.68 -7.58 8.82
N LEU A 158 -5.92 -7.82 7.53
CA LEU A 158 -5.09 -8.73 6.73
C LEU A 158 -3.63 -8.28 6.67
N LEU A 159 -3.37 -7.00 6.38
CA LEU A 159 -1.99 -6.49 6.37
C LEU A 159 -1.30 -6.71 7.72
N HIS A 160 -2.02 -6.49 8.82
CA HIS A 160 -1.52 -6.76 10.17
C HIS A 160 -1.25 -8.25 10.41
N GLN A 161 -2.16 -9.14 9.98
CA GLN A 161 -1.96 -10.59 10.01
C GLN A 161 -0.68 -11.03 9.28
N PHE A 162 -0.31 -10.33 8.20
CA PHE A 162 0.92 -10.57 7.45
C PHE A 162 2.15 -9.79 7.94
N GLY A 163 2.08 -9.17 9.13
CA GLY A 163 3.22 -8.54 9.79
C GLY A 163 3.30 -7.02 9.70
N ALA A 164 2.25 -6.34 9.22
CA ALA A 164 2.17 -4.89 9.36
C ALA A 164 2.03 -4.49 10.85
N PRO A 165 2.60 -3.35 11.28
CA PRO A 165 2.57 -2.96 12.68
C PRO A 165 1.13 -2.63 13.15
N GLU A 166 0.80 -2.95 14.41
CA GLU A 166 -0.57 -2.80 14.94
C GLU A 166 -1.13 -1.37 14.80
N ASN A 167 -0.26 -0.35 14.81
CA ASN A 167 -0.68 1.04 14.69
C ASN A 167 -1.44 1.35 13.40
N ILE A 168 -1.29 0.55 12.34
CA ILE A 168 -2.09 0.74 11.13
C ILE A 168 -3.60 0.57 11.37
N LEU A 169 -3.98 -0.14 12.43
CA LEU A 169 -5.37 -0.44 12.77
C LEU A 169 -6.10 0.73 13.45
N TYR A 170 -5.36 1.69 14.02
CA TYR A 170 -5.96 2.78 14.80
C TYR A 170 -5.44 4.18 14.42
N ASP A 171 -4.29 4.30 13.75
CA ASP A 171 -3.82 5.60 13.26
C ASP A 171 -4.76 6.14 12.18
N ALA A 172 -5.10 7.44 12.26
CA ALA A 172 -5.98 8.08 11.29
C ALA A 172 -5.36 8.22 9.88
N HIS A 173 -4.03 8.31 9.81
CA HIS A 173 -3.27 8.35 8.56
C HIS A 173 -2.17 7.28 8.59
N PRO A 174 -2.55 5.99 8.57
CA PRO A 174 -1.61 4.91 8.76
C PRO A 174 -0.68 4.78 7.56
N HIS A 175 0.56 4.39 7.84
CA HIS A 175 1.54 4.05 6.82
C HIS A 175 2.44 2.90 7.28
N ILE A 176 3.03 2.18 6.32
CA ILE A 176 3.91 1.03 6.61
C ILE A 176 5.37 1.36 6.31
N GLY A 177 5.65 2.00 5.17
CA GLY A 177 6.99 2.33 4.70
C GLY A 177 7.68 1.25 3.86
N THR A 178 8.57 1.72 2.97
CA THR A 178 9.22 0.91 1.91
C THR A 178 10.07 -0.25 2.45
N ASN A 179 10.57 -0.14 3.69
CA ASN A 179 11.44 -1.15 4.28
C ASN A 179 10.69 -2.32 4.93
N LYS A 180 9.37 -2.19 5.17
CA LYS A 180 8.54 -3.22 5.80
C LYS A 180 7.62 -3.92 4.80
N LEU A 181 7.08 -3.18 3.83
CA LEU A 181 6.20 -3.70 2.78
C LEU A 181 6.75 -4.94 2.05
N PRO A 182 8.02 -4.99 1.61
CA PRO A 182 8.64 -6.18 1.01
C PRO A 182 8.35 -7.50 1.73
N GLN A 183 8.49 -7.51 3.06
CA GLN A 183 8.27 -8.71 3.87
C GLN A 183 6.78 -9.05 3.92
N ILE A 184 5.91 -8.07 4.16
CA ILE A 184 4.46 -8.27 4.23
C ILE A 184 3.92 -8.86 2.92
N ILE A 185 4.37 -8.32 1.78
CA ILE A 185 4.01 -8.85 0.46
C ILE A 185 4.52 -10.28 0.27
N THR A 186 5.75 -10.58 0.72
CA THR A 186 6.31 -11.94 0.69
C THR A 186 5.46 -12.92 1.51
N GLU A 187 5.01 -12.53 2.71
CA GLU A 187 4.14 -13.38 3.54
C GLU A 187 2.74 -13.54 2.92
N MET A 188 2.19 -12.51 2.27
CA MET A 188 0.94 -12.64 1.50
C MET A 188 1.08 -13.66 0.37
N ARG A 189 2.18 -13.63 -0.40
CA ARG A 189 2.44 -14.62 -1.45
C ARG A 189 2.55 -16.02 -0.85
N ARG A 190 3.34 -16.21 0.21
CA ARG A 190 3.48 -17.52 0.87
C ARG A 190 2.13 -18.05 1.33
N GLN A 191 1.30 -17.22 1.93
CA GLN A 191 -0.06 -17.63 2.32
C GLN A 191 -0.90 -18.10 1.13
N ILE A 192 -0.79 -17.42 -0.02
CA ILE A 192 -1.49 -17.82 -1.25
C ILE A 192 -0.97 -19.18 -1.75
N GLU A 193 0.35 -19.37 -1.76
CA GLU A 193 1.00 -20.63 -2.17
C GLU A 193 0.66 -21.79 -1.23
N ASP A 194 0.76 -21.57 0.08
CA ASP A 194 0.45 -22.55 1.15
C ASP A 194 -1.02 -23.00 1.08
N ALA A 195 -1.91 -22.09 0.70
CA ALA A 195 -3.32 -22.41 0.49
C ALA A 195 -3.59 -23.04 -0.89
N GLY A 196 -2.60 -23.22 -1.76
CA GLY A 196 -2.75 -23.91 -3.05
C GLY A 196 -2.87 -23.04 -4.29
N GLY A 197 -2.78 -21.73 -4.14
CA GLY A 197 -2.66 -20.80 -5.26
C GLY A 197 -1.36 -21.03 -6.03
N LEU A 198 -1.40 -20.85 -7.35
CA LEU A 198 -0.22 -20.88 -8.20
C LEU A 198 0.29 -19.46 -8.40
N PHE A 199 1.56 -19.20 -8.11
CA PHE A 199 2.16 -17.87 -8.25
C PHE A 199 3.38 -17.96 -9.15
N LEU A 200 3.35 -17.28 -10.30
CA LEU A 200 4.40 -17.35 -11.30
C LEU A 200 4.93 -15.95 -11.63
N PHE A 201 6.22 -15.76 -11.36
CA PHE A 201 6.97 -14.56 -11.74
C PHE A 201 7.52 -14.68 -13.15
N GLU A 202 7.90 -13.52 -13.71
CA GLU A 202 8.46 -13.41 -15.06
C GLU A 202 7.53 -13.99 -16.16
N GLN A 203 6.23 -13.99 -15.88
CA GLN A 203 5.16 -14.44 -16.78
C GLN A 203 4.38 -13.24 -17.32
N LYS A 204 4.97 -12.56 -18.30
CA LYS A 204 4.30 -11.45 -18.99
C LYS A 204 3.20 -12.00 -19.91
N VAL A 205 1.94 -11.66 -19.66
CA VAL A 205 0.85 -11.96 -20.59
C VAL A 205 0.93 -11.07 -21.82
N THR A 206 0.86 -11.69 -23.00
CA THR A 206 0.95 -11.02 -24.31
C THR A 206 -0.27 -11.24 -25.17
N ASP A 207 -1.11 -12.24 -24.88
CA ASP A 207 -2.35 -12.48 -25.63
C ASP A 207 -3.46 -13.14 -24.79
N PHE A 208 -4.69 -13.13 -25.31
CA PHE A 208 -5.88 -13.76 -24.75
C PHE A 208 -6.40 -14.88 -25.65
N LYS A 209 -6.87 -15.97 -25.03
CA LYS A 209 -7.69 -16.98 -25.69
C LYS A 209 -9.15 -16.60 -25.57
N LEU A 210 -9.70 -16.03 -26.64
CA LEU A 210 -11.10 -15.62 -26.72
C LEU A 210 -11.93 -16.69 -27.43
N SER A 211 -13.07 -17.05 -26.84
CA SER A 211 -14.13 -17.84 -27.47
C SER A 211 -15.46 -17.19 -27.15
N ASP A 212 -16.27 -16.91 -28.17
CA ASP A 212 -17.64 -16.40 -28.00
C ASP A 212 -17.73 -15.14 -27.12
N GLY A 213 -16.76 -14.23 -27.27
CA GLY A 213 -16.67 -12.99 -26.49
C GLY A 213 -16.19 -13.17 -25.05
N VAL A 214 -15.80 -14.39 -24.65
CA VAL A 214 -15.31 -14.72 -23.30
C VAL A 214 -13.82 -15.04 -23.33
N ILE A 215 -13.05 -14.44 -22.42
CA ILE A 215 -11.65 -14.83 -22.19
C ILE A 215 -11.63 -16.17 -21.45
N LYS A 216 -11.14 -17.22 -22.11
CA LYS A 216 -10.99 -18.58 -21.55
C LYS A 216 -9.59 -18.85 -21.01
N GLY A 217 -8.66 -17.96 -21.29
CA GLY A 217 -7.28 -18.08 -20.85
C GLY A 217 -6.40 -16.98 -21.44
N VAL A 218 -5.12 -17.07 -21.11
CA VAL A 218 -4.09 -16.11 -21.48
C VAL A 218 -2.87 -16.83 -22.02
N ILE A 219 -2.09 -16.12 -22.84
CA ILE A 219 -0.84 -16.59 -23.41
C ILE A 219 0.27 -15.68 -22.90
N THR A 220 1.36 -16.26 -22.41
CA THR A 220 2.52 -15.51 -21.92
C THR A 220 3.58 -15.32 -23.01
N ALA A 221 4.53 -14.43 -22.77
CA ALA A 221 5.64 -14.16 -23.67
C ALA A 221 6.54 -15.38 -23.93
N SER A 222 6.57 -16.36 -23.03
CA SER A 222 7.25 -17.66 -23.23
C SER A 222 6.47 -18.60 -24.16
N GLY A 223 5.23 -18.28 -24.50
CA GLY A 223 4.32 -19.14 -25.28
C GLY A 223 3.44 -20.04 -24.42
N ASP A 224 3.59 -20.01 -23.09
CA ASP A 224 2.78 -20.82 -22.18
C ASP A 224 1.32 -20.35 -22.20
N THR A 225 0.40 -21.30 -22.06
CA THR A 225 -1.04 -21.02 -21.95
C THR A 225 -1.52 -21.31 -20.53
N PHE A 226 -2.25 -20.36 -19.95
CA PHE A 226 -2.98 -20.57 -18.70
C PHE A 226 -4.48 -20.38 -18.95
N THR A 227 -5.27 -21.41 -18.64
CA THR A 227 -6.74 -21.39 -18.76
C THR A 227 -7.38 -21.17 -17.39
N GLY A 228 -8.62 -20.66 -17.37
CA GLY A 228 -9.38 -20.52 -16.13
C GLY A 228 -10.84 -20.20 -16.43
N ASP A 229 -11.68 -20.35 -15.41
CA ASP A 229 -13.11 -20.04 -15.50
C ASP A 229 -13.35 -18.53 -15.68
N ALA A 230 -12.42 -17.72 -15.17
CA ALA A 230 -12.39 -16.28 -15.37
C ALA A 230 -10.95 -15.74 -15.38
N VAL A 231 -10.81 -14.51 -15.85
CA VAL A 231 -9.55 -13.74 -15.85
C VAL A 231 -9.75 -12.40 -15.16
N ILE A 232 -8.87 -12.08 -14.22
CA ILE A 232 -8.81 -10.78 -13.53
C ILE A 232 -7.62 -9.98 -14.06
N LEU A 233 -7.90 -8.82 -14.66
CA LEU A 233 -6.88 -7.86 -15.08
C LEU A 233 -6.52 -6.94 -13.92
N ALA A 234 -5.41 -7.23 -13.23
CA ALA A 234 -4.86 -6.46 -12.11
C ALA A 234 -3.47 -5.87 -12.44
N THR A 235 -3.27 -5.46 -13.69
CA THR A 235 -1.96 -5.13 -14.30
C THR A 235 -1.39 -3.77 -13.90
N GLY A 236 -2.19 -2.92 -13.26
CA GLY A 236 -1.82 -1.54 -12.96
C GLY A 236 -1.82 -0.63 -14.20
N HIS A 237 -1.81 0.69 -13.96
CA HIS A 237 -1.95 1.67 -15.05
C HIS A 237 -0.69 1.82 -15.92
N SER A 238 0.45 1.30 -15.49
CA SER A 238 1.71 1.39 -16.25
C SER A 238 1.83 0.31 -17.34
N ALA A 239 0.96 -0.70 -17.35
CA ALA A 239 0.97 -1.77 -18.36
C ALA A 239 0.38 -1.27 -19.70
N ARG A 240 1.10 -0.39 -20.39
CA ARG A 240 0.68 0.22 -21.67
C ARG A 240 0.43 -0.83 -22.75
N ASP A 241 1.26 -1.86 -22.79
CA ASP A 241 1.11 -3.03 -23.66
C ASP A 241 -0.23 -3.75 -23.46
N MET A 242 -0.74 -3.81 -22.23
CA MET A 242 -2.05 -4.38 -21.95
C MET A 242 -3.19 -3.55 -22.57
N PHE A 243 -3.12 -2.21 -22.52
CA PHE A 243 -4.12 -1.37 -23.17
C PHE A 243 -4.11 -1.51 -24.70
N ILE A 244 -2.92 -1.66 -25.29
CA ILE A 244 -2.77 -1.93 -26.73
C ILE A 244 -3.38 -3.30 -27.07
N LEU A 245 -3.12 -4.33 -26.26
CA LEU A 245 -3.72 -5.65 -26.44
C LEU A 245 -5.24 -5.58 -26.38
N LEU A 246 -5.82 -4.92 -25.37
CA LEU A 246 -7.26 -4.74 -25.23
C LEU A 246 -7.88 -4.10 -26.49
N ASP A 247 -7.29 -3.00 -26.98
CA ASP A 247 -7.76 -2.33 -28.20
C ASP A 247 -7.65 -3.23 -29.44
N SER A 248 -6.53 -3.93 -29.62
CA SER A 248 -6.33 -4.87 -30.73
C SER A 248 -7.36 -6.00 -30.75
N LYS A 249 -7.83 -6.43 -29.57
CA LYS A 249 -8.86 -7.46 -29.38
C LYS A 249 -10.27 -6.89 -29.39
N LYS A 250 -10.44 -5.60 -29.68
CA LYS A 250 -11.73 -4.89 -29.69
C LYS A 250 -12.46 -4.97 -28.35
N ILE A 251 -11.71 -5.05 -27.25
CA ILE A 251 -12.24 -4.90 -25.89
C ILE A 251 -12.31 -3.41 -25.59
N LEU A 252 -13.44 -2.94 -25.06
CA LEU A 252 -13.70 -1.52 -24.82
C LEU A 252 -12.64 -0.92 -23.88
N VAL A 253 -12.02 0.17 -24.33
CA VAL A 253 -11.12 1.02 -23.54
C VAL A 253 -11.61 2.45 -23.68
N GLU A 254 -11.87 3.11 -22.55
CA GLU A 254 -12.34 4.50 -22.51
C GLU A 254 -11.29 5.42 -21.91
N ALA A 255 -11.11 6.60 -22.50
CA ALA A 255 -10.19 7.60 -21.99
C ALA A 255 -10.69 8.14 -20.64
N LYS A 256 -9.82 8.09 -19.62
CA LYS A 256 -10.11 8.60 -18.29
C LYS A 256 -9.18 9.77 -17.95
N PRO A 257 -9.70 10.94 -17.55
CA PRO A 257 -8.87 12.05 -17.09
C PRO A 257 -7.97 11.64 -15.91
N PHE A 258 -6.74 12.17 -15.91
CA PHE A 258 -5.73 11.97 -14.86
C PHE A 258 -4.94 13.26 -14.62
N ALA A 259 -4.20 13.31 -13.51
CA ALA A 259 -3.35 14.45 -13.15
C ALA A 259 -1.90 14.18 -13.56
N LEU A 260 -1.21 15.23 -14.00
CA LEU A 260 0.21 15.24 -14.33
C LEU A 260 0.83 16.49 -13.72
N GLY A 261 2.09 16.39 -13.31
CA GLY A 261 2.78 17.50 -12.68
C GLY A 261 4.23 17.16 -12.38
N VAL A 262 4.78 17.81 -11.36
CA VAL A 262 6.19 17.68 -10.95
C VAL A 262 6.30 17.21 -9.51
N ARG A 263 7.45 16.64 -9.13
CA ARG A 263 7.76 16.42 -7.71
C ARG A 263 8.48 17.65 -7.16
N ILE A 264 7.97 18.20 -6.07
CA ILE A 264 8.61 19.28 -5.30
C ILE A 264 9.24 18.70 -4.03
N GLU A 265 10.36 19.27 -3.59
CA GLU A 265 11.09 18.87 -2.40
C GLU A 265 11.44 20.08 -1.52
N HIS A 266 11.32 19.90 -0.20
CA HIS A 266 11.68 20.90 0.81
C HIS A 266 12.36 20.22 2.00
N PRO A 267 13.19 20.93 2.78
CA PRO A 267 13.65 20.42 4.08
C PRO A 267 12.45 20.02 4.96
N GLN A 268 12.50 18.82 5.56
CA GLN A 268 11.42 18.34 6.43
C GLN A 268 11.19 19.26 7.63
N GLU A 269 12.26 19.85 8.17
CA GLU A 269 12.20 20.80 9.29
C GLU A 269 11.37 22.05 8.97
N LEU A 270 11.41 22.52 7.71
CA LEU A 270 10.55 23.63 7.27
C LEU A 270 9.08 23.25 7.37
N ILE A 271 8.72 22.05 6.91
CA ILE A 271 7.34 21.55 6.98
C ILE A 271 6.93 21.32 8.43
N ASP A 272 7.81 20.75 9.26
CA ASP A 272 7.57 20.56 10.69
C ASP A 272 7.30 21.90 11.40
N THR A 273 8.09 22.94 11.09
CA THR A 273 7.92 24.30 11.65
C THR A 273 6.59 24.91 11.27
N ILE A 274 6.19 24.79 10.00
CA ILE A 274 4.93 25.33 9.49
C ILE A 274 3.74 24.61 10.12
N GLN A 275 3.76 23.28 10.15
CA GLN A 275 2.62 22.46 10.58
C GLN A 275 2.47 22.36 12.10
N TYR A 276 3.58 22.31 12.84
CA TYR A 276 3.55 22.11 14.29
C TYR A 276 3.90 23.36 15.11
N HIS A 277 4.22 24.47 14.44
CA HIS A 277 4.55 25.75 15.09
C HIS A 277 5.72 25.65 16.09
N CYS A 278 6.67 24.75 15.83
CA CYS A 278 7.83 24.51 16.70
C CYS A 278 9.14 24.52 15.89
N PRO A 279 10.23 25.09 16.43
CA PRO A 279 11.54 25.04 15.78
C PRO A 279 12.15 23.63 15.78
N VAL A 280 11.89 22.85 16.84
CA VAL A 280 12.32 21.46 16.94
C VAL A 280 11.10 20.60 17.19
N ARG A 281 10.86 19.63 16.29
CA ARG A 281 9.75 18.69 16.41
C ARG A 281 9.98 17.74 17.60
N ASP A 282 8.96 17.63 18.46
CA ASP A 282 8.95 16.64 19.54
C ASP A 282 9.02 15.21 18.98
N VAL A 283 9.74 14.31 19.66
CA VAL A 283 9.90 12.90 19.25
C VAL A 283 8.58 12.14 19.13
N MET A 284 7.55 12.59 19.86
CA MET A 284 6.20 12.01 19.86
C MET A 284 5.37 12.39 18.63
N LEU A 285 5.73 13.48 17.95
CA LEU A 285 5.09 13.89 16.71
C LEU A 285 5.77 13.19 15.53
N PRO A 286 5.03 12.62 14.57
CA PRO A 286 5.63 12.13 13.34
C PRO A 286 6.10 13.30 12.47
N PRO A 287 7.04 13.08 11.53
CA PRO A 287 7.39 14.06 10.50
C PRO A 287 6.13 14.60 9.84
N ALA A 288 6.01 15.93 9.79
CA ALA A 288 4.78 16.60 9.42
C ALA A 288 4.41 16.36 7.97
N SER A 289 3.09 16.39 7.74
CA SER A 289 2.52 16.26 6.41
C SER A 289 1.66 17.46 6.01
N TYR A 290 1.53 17.74 4.71
CA TYR A 290 0.66 18.76 4.15
C TYR A 290 -0.26 18.18 3.08
N SER A 291 -1.36 18.88 2.86
CA SER A 291 -2.25 18.70 1.72
C SER A 291 -2.67 20.07 1.22
N LEU A 292 -2.35 20.37 -0.04
CA LEU A 292 -2.64 21.66 -0.68
C LEU A 292 -3.60 21.43 -1.85
N VAL A 293 -4.51 22.38 -2.04
CA VAL A 293 -5.41 22.45 -3.20
C VAL A 293 -5.58 23.92 -3.53
N GLN A 294 -5.45 24.26 -4.81
CA GLN A 294 -5.65 25.61 -5.33
C GLN A 294 -6.28 25.53 -6.72
N GLN A 295 -7.20 26.45 -7.02
CA GLN A 295 -7.63 26.69 -8.40
C GLN A 295 -6.74 27.76 -9.02
N VAL A 296 -6.15 27.45 -10.15
CA VAL A 296 -5.34 28.38 -10.95
C VAL A 296 -5.92 28.39 -12.35
N GLN A 297 -6.47 29.54 -12.74
CA GLN A 297 -7.28 29.67 -13.95
C GLN A 297 -8.43 28.64 -13.93
N ASP A 298 -8.51 27.76 -14.91
CA ASP A 298 -9.49 26.69 -15.06
C ASP A 298 -8.99 25.31 -14.59
N ARG A 299 -7.83 25.26 -13.90
CA ARG A 299 -7.18 24.01 -13.49
C ARG A 299 -7.06 23.89 -11.98
N GLY A 300 -7.42 22.70 -11.47
CA GLY A 300 -7.13 22.31 -10.10
C GLY A 300 -5.68 21.85 -9.95
N VAL A 301 -4.92 22.55 -9.11
CA VAL A 301 -3.56 22.19 -8.71
C VAL A 301 -3.62 21.66 -7.28
N PHE A 302 -3.00 20.51 -7.01
CA PHE A 302 -3.09 19.89 -5.69
C PHE A 302 -1.88 19.02 -5.38
N SER A 303 -1.55 18.94 -4.10
CA SER A 303 -0.50 18.03 -3.64
C SER A 303 -0.97 16.58 -3.77
N PHE A 304 -0.17 15.72 -4.38
CA PHE A 304 -0.42 14.29 -4.53
C PHE A 304 0.72 13.44 -3.98
N CYS A 305 0.36 12.34 -3.30
CA CYS A 305 1.33 11.37 -2.78
C CYS A 305 2.49 12.01 -1.98
N MET A 306 2.17 12.95 -1.09
CA MET A 306 3.17 13.60 -0.25
C MET A 306 3.83 12.63 0.74
N CYS A 307 5.16 12.55 0.72
CA CYS A 307 6.02 11.66 1.48
C CYS A 307 6.88 12.45 2.48
N PRO A 308 6.51 12.50 3.78
CA PRO A 308 7.36 13.09 4.82
C PRO A 308 8.66 12.31 4.98
N GLY A 309 9.77 13.00 5.18
CA GLY A 309 11.10 12.41 5.34
C GLY A 309 11.37 11.31 4.31
N GLY A 310 11.03 11.61 3.06
CA GLY A 310 11.01 10.71 1.93
C GLY A 310 12.11 10.99 0.93
N ILE A 311 12.04 10.30 -0.21
CA ILE A 311 12.95 10.41 -1.34
C ILE A 311 12.12 10.48 -2.63
N ILE A 312 12.54 11.30 -3.58
CA ILE A 312 12.03 11.28 -4.96
C ILE A 312 12.68 10.10 -5.69
N ALA A 313 11.85 9.26 -6.31
CA ALA A 313 12.29 8.02 -6.94
C ALA A 313 12.09 8.05 -8.47
N PRO A 314 13.08 7.60 -9.27
CA PRO A 314 12.89 7.37 -10.70
C PRO A 314 11.95 6.19 -10.89
N ALA A 315 10.75 6.44 -11.38
CA ALA A 315 9.67 5.46 -11.58
C ALA A 315 9.44 5.13 -13.06
N SER A 316 10.44 5.33 -13.91
CA SER A 316 10.38 5.02 -15.34
C SER A 316 10.18 3.52 -15.59
N THR A 317 9.41 3.20 -16.63
CA THR A 317 9.08 1.82 -17.01
C THR A 317 9.72 1.38 -18.32
N ALA A 318 10.24 2.31 -19.12
CA ALA A 318 11.02 2.01 -20.31
C ALA A 318 12.29 2.91 -20.40
N PRO A 319 13.34 2.45 -21.11
CA PRO A 319 14.50 3.29 -21.44
C PRO A 319 14.09 4.55 -22.20
N GLY A 320 14.77 5.66 -21.91
CA GLY A 320 14.48 6.97 -22.53
C GLY A 320 13.32 7.73 -21.89
N GLU A 321 12.68 7.18 -20.86
CA GLU A 321 11.63 7.87 -20.10
C GLU A 321 12.16 8.51 -18.82
N ILE A 322 11.59 9.65 -18.45
CA ILE A 322 11.77 10.27 -17.13
C ILE A 322 10.40 10.34 -16.46
N VAL A 323 10.19 9.46 -15.49
CA VAL A 323 9.01 9.47 -14.61
C VAL A 323 9.50 9.51 -13.18
N VAL A 324 8.89 10.35 -12.34
CA VAL A 324 9.25 10.46 -10.93
C VAL A 324 8.05 10.16 -10.04
N ASN A 325 8.32 9.51 -8.91
CA ASN A 325 7.37 9.35 -7.82
C ASN A 325 8.11 9.60 -6.48
N GLY A 326 7.56 9.17 -5.36
CA GLY A 326 8.21 9.34 -4.06
C GLY A 326 7.80 8.27 -3.07
N TRP A 327 8.69 7.99 -2.13
CA TRP A 327 8.49 7.02 -1.06
C TRP A 327 9.16 7.48 0.23
N SER A 328 8.77 6.89 1.36
CA SER A 328 9.45 7.09 2.64
C SER A 328 9.72 5.76 3.33
N PRO A 329 10.80 5.65 4.13
CA PRO A 329 10.96 4.54 5.06
C PRO A 329 9.91 4.64 6.18
N SER A 330 9.68 3.54 6.90
CA SER A 330 8.75 3.48 8.04
C SER A 330 9.01 4.53 9.12
N LYS A 331 10.27 4.95 9.31
CA LYS A 331 10.63 6.02 10.26
C LYS A 331 10.47 7.43 9.69
N ARG A 332 10.28 7.57 8.37
CA ARG A 332 10.19 8.87 7.66
C ARG A 332 11.31 9.85 8.08
N ASN A 333 12.54 9.36 8.12
CA ASN A 333 13.67 10.06 8.73
C ASN A 333 14.71 10.59 7.74
N ASN A 334 14.37 10.70 6.45
CA ASN A 334 15.21 11.48 5.53
C ASN A 334 15.04 12.98 5.78
N PRO A 335 16.03 13.81 5.39
CA PRO A 335 16.00 15.26 5.65
C PRO A 335 14.95 16.03 4.85
N PHE A 336 14.29 15.40 3.87
CA PHE A 336 13.41 16.08 2.93
C PHE A 336 11.97 15.56 2.94
N ALA A 337 11.01 16.48 2.78
CA ALA A 337 9.62 16.19 2.45
C ALA A 337 9.42 16.40 0.94
N ASN A 338 8.70 15.49 0.27
CA ASN A 338 8.38 15.68 -1.16
C ASN A 338 6.92 15.34 -1.50
N SER A 339 6.36 15.99 -2.53
CA SER A 339 5.00 15.74 -3.04
C SER A 339 4.96 15.88 -4.55
N GLY A 340 4.06 15.15 -5.21
CA GLY A 340 3.59 15.58 -6.54
C GLY A 340 2.79 16.88 -6.40
N MET A 341 2.92 17.77 -7.38
CA MET A 341 2.16 19.01 -7.53
C MET A 341 1.71 19.16 -8.97
#